data_AF-A0A0P9K8R2-F1
#
_entry.id   AF-A0A0P9K8R2-F1
#
_cell.length_a   1.000
_cell.length_b   1.000
_cell.length_c   1.000
_cell.angle_alpha   90.00
_cell.angle_beta   90.00
_cell.angle_gamma   90.00
#
_symmetry.space_group_name_H-M   'P 1'
#
loop_
_entity.id
_entity.type
_entity.pdbx_description
1 polymer ?
#
loop_
_entity_poly.entity_id
_entity_poly.type
_entity_poly.pdbx_seq_one_letter_code
_entity_poly.pdbx_strand_id
1 'polypeptide(L)'
;MKMLMLLGILLSGVPAYAAQLNLALEPESSSKVLQSEALLKHPLAQTITVPDDVSYKRDMVYRAVPLASLLTGIKPEDHLQIVALDGFAAELSAAPLLSAQGARAWLAIEDPSEPWPALPGRQQSAGPFYVVWTNPQAGGVGPEQWPFEVSSIKRIALLSERFPVLLPSPELTADDPVNKGFALFQKNCLACHRINGAGDAQVGPDLNIPYSPIEYFGVDVLKRYIRNPQSLRQWPQAKMPGFSSDVLPDEDLDLLLSYLKHMSGRKVQP
;
A
#
# COMPACT_ATOMS: atom_id res chain seq x y z
N MET A 1 57.54 -36.23 3.96
CA MET A 1 56.36 -35.73 3.25
C MET A 1 55.35 -35.20 4.25
N LYS A 2 55.09 -33.89 4.26
CA LYS A 2 53.77 -33.27 4.50
C LYS A 2 53.91 -31.76 4.35
N MET A 3 53.57 -31.29 3.15
CA MET A 3 53.54 -29.89 2.76
C MET A 3 52.24 -29.29 3.31
N LEU A 4 52.33 -28.31 4.22
CA LEU A 4 51.19 -27.50 4.63
C LEU A 4 50.91 -26.49 3.52
N MET A 5 49.80 -26.67 2.80
CA MET A 5 49.23 -25.61 1.95
C MET A 5 48.33 -24.73 2.81
N LEU A 6 48.72 -23.46 3.01
CA LEU A 6 47.80 -22.41 3.43
C LEU A 6 46.95 -22.01 2.22
N LEU A 7 45.66 -22.30 2.26
CA LEU A 7 44.69 -21.81 1.30
C LEU A 7 44.23 -20.41 1.74
N GLY A 8 44.75 -19.37 1.10
CA GLY A 8 44.28 -18.00 1.29
C GLY A 8 42.87 -17.84 0.74
N ILE A 9 41.91 -17.54 1.60
CA ILE A 9 40.54 -17.18 1.21
C ILE A 9 40.59 -15.75 0.70
N LEU A 10 40.56 -15.56 -0.62
CA LEU A 10 40.23 -14.28 -1.22
C LEU A 10 38.73 -14.01 -0.97
N LEU A 11 38.43 -13.10 -0.03
CA LEU A 11 37.12 -12.45 0.02
C LEU A 11 36.96 -11.60 -1.25
N SER A 12 36.36 -12.19 -2.28
CA SER A 12 35.81 -11.45 -3.40
C SER A 12 34.56 -10.73 -2.87
N GLY A 13 34.65 -9.41 -2.73
CA GLY A 13 33.49 -8.58 -2.39
C GLY A 13 32.40 -8.81 -3.43
N VAL A 14 31.29 -9.40 -3.01
CA VAL A 14 30.10 -9.52 -3.86
C VAL A 14 29.67 -8.09 -4.17
N PRO A 15 29.60 -7.68 -5.45
CA PRO A 15 29.05 -6.37 -5.77
C PRO A 15 27.63 -6.34 -5.22
N ALA A 16 27.33 -5.37 -4.36
CA ALA A 16 25.95 -5.11 -3.95
C ALA A 16 25.16 -4.86 -5.23
N TYR A 17 24.28 -5.79 -5.60
CA TYR A 17 23.47 -5.64 -6.78
C TYR A 17 22.50 -4.49 -6.54
N ALA A 18 22.55 -3.51 -7.45
CA ALA A 18 21.56 -2.47 -7.60
C ALA A 18 20.14 -3.04 -7.51
N ALA A 19 19.34 -2.55 -6.56
CA ALA A 19 17.92 -2.84 -6.54
C ALA A 19 17.24 -2.13 -7.72
N GLN A 20 16.20 -2.78 -8.26
CA GLN A 20 15.50 -2.31 -9.45
C GLN A 20 14.06 -1.92 -9.13
N LEU A 21 13.68 -0.71 -9.54
CA LEU A 21 12.29 -0.25 -9.56
C LEU A 21 11.79 -0.28 -11.00
N ASN A 22 10.72 -1.04 -11.24
CA ASN A 22 10.07 -1.12 -12.54
C ASN A 22 8.96 -0.07 -12.64
N LEU A 23 8.97 0.76 -13.68
CA LEU A 23 7.92 1.74 -13.97
C LEU A 23 7.22 1.37 -15.27
N ALA A 24 5.92 1.05 -15.19
CA ALA A 24 5.08 0.77 -16.35
C ALA A 24 3.91 1.77 -16.40
N LEU A 25 4.20 3.00 -16.85
CA LEU A 25 3.29 4.14 -16.74
C LEU A 25 2.49 4.42 -18.02
N GLU A 26 2.98 3.97 -19.17
CA GLU A 26 2.34 4.14 -20.47
C GLU A 26 1.69 2.83 -20.95
N PRO A 27 0.52 2.88 -21.60
CA PRO A 27 -0.01 1.74 -22.33
C PRO A 27 0.96 1.36 -23.45
N GLU A 28 1.28 0.07 -23.55
CA GLU A 28 2.12 -0.52 -24.61
C GLU A 28 3.65 -0.36 -24.43
N SER A 29 4.19 -1.23 -23.56
CA SER A 29 5.54 -1.85 -23.63
C SER A 29 6.81 -1.05 -23.30
N SER A 30 6.75 0.24 -22.96
CA SER A 30 7.94 0.92 -22.41
C SER A 30 7.99 0.85 -20.87
N SER A 31 8.31 -0.33 -20.33
CA SER A 31 8.69 -0.41 -18.92
C SER A 31 10.07 0.23 -18.72
N LYS A 32 10.17 1.27 -17.91
CA LYS A 32 11.45 1.87 -17.52
C LYS A 32 11.95 1.21 -16.24
N VAL A 33 13.18 0.71 -16.26
CA VAL A 33 13.83 0.19 -15.06
C VAL A 33 14.73 1.29 -14.48
N LEU A 34 14.53 1.62 -13.21
CA LEU A 34 15.37 2.53 -12.45
C LEU A 34 16.21 1.75 -11.44
N GLN A 35 17.52 2.02 -11.42
CA GLN A 35 18.45 1.40 -10.47
C GLN A 35 18.55 2.25 -9.20
N SER A 36 18.71 1.61 -8.04
CA SER A 36 18.87 2.29 -6.74
C SER A 36 20.01 3.32 -6.74
N GLU A 37 21.16 3.02 -7.36
CA GLU A 37 22.31 3.96 -7.41
C GLU A 37 21.99 5.21 -8.23
N ALA A 38 21.24 5.04 -9.32
CA ALA A 38 20.81 6.17 -10.14
C ALA A 38 19.79 7.03 -9.39
N LEU A 39 18.89 6.41 -8.62
CA LEU A 39 17.91 7.10 -7.79
C LEU A 39 18.56 7.85 -6.61
N LEU A 40 19.54 7.25 -5.94
CA LEU A 40 20.31 7.90 -4.87
C LEU A 40 21.03 9.17 -5.36
N LYS A 41 21.50 9.14 -6.62
CA LYS A 41 22.17 10.26 -7.33
C LYS A 41 21.22 11.18 -8.10
N HIS A 42 19.91 10.94 -8.04
CA HIS A 42 18.94 11.72 -8.80
C HIS A 42 19.02 13.21 -8.39
N PRO A 43 18.88 14.18 -9.33
CA PRO A 43 19.05 15.61 -9.00
C PRO A 43 18.07 16.15 -7.94
N LEU A 44 16.92 15.51 -7.80
CA LEU A 44 15.91 15.84 -6.78
C LEU A 44 15.99 14.96 -5.53
N ALA A 45 16.95 14.03 -5.46
CA ALA A 45 17.16 13.20 -4.28
C ALA A 45 17.65 14.07 -3.12
N GLN A 46 17.00 13.95 -1.98
CA GLN A 46 17.32 14.72 -0.79
C GLN A 46 17.07 13.90 0.48
N THR A 47 17.63 14.38 1.58
CA THR A 47 17.37 13.81 2.89
C THR A 47 16.06 14.37 3.43
N ILE A 48 15.14 13.50 3.84
CA ILE A 48 13.87 13.87 4.47
C ILE A 48 13.77 13.21 5.84
N THR A 49 13.01 13.84 6.74
CA THR A 49 12.62 13.25 8.02
C THR A 49 11.14 12.90 7.98
N VAL A 50 10.82 11.67 8.33
CA VAL A 50 9.46 11.16 8.47
C VAL A 50 9.25 10.88 9.96
N PRO A 51 8.54 11.75 10.68
CA PRO A 51 8.20 11.51 12.07
C PRO A 51 7.14 10.41 12.18
N ASP A 52 7.24 9.59 13.23
CA ASP A 52 6.33 8.47 13.50
C ASP A 52 5.98 7.64 12.26
N ASP A 53 7.02 7.12 11.59
CA ASP A 53 6.87 6.33 10.38
C ASP A 53 5.89 5.17 10.59
N VAL A 54 4.95 5.00 9.67
CA VAL A 54 3.84 4.05 9.82
C VAL A 54 4.31 2.62 9.99
N SER A 55 5.39 2.21 9.33
CA SER A 55 5.88 0.83 9.40
C SER A 55 6.87 0.64 10.55
N TYR A 56 7.73 1.63 10.79
CA TYR A 56 8.77 1.55 11.81
C TYR A 56 8.32 1.96 13.22
N LYS A 57 7.21 2.69 13.35
CA LYS A 57 6.66 3.21 14.62
C LYS A 57 7.65 4.08 15.39
N ARG A 58 8.45 4.85 14.65
CA ARG A 58 9.46 5.79 15.15
C ARG A 58 9.86 6.76 14.04
N ASP A 59 10.55 7.81 14.42
CA ASP A 59 11.13 8.74 13.45
C ASP A 59 12.17 8.05 12.57
N MET A 60 12.07 8.31 11.27
CA MET A 60 12.96 7.79 10.26
C MET A 60 13.55 8.93 9.41
N VAL A 61 14.77 8.73 8.94
CA VAL A 61 15.45 9.65 8.03
C VAL A 61 15.79 8.88 6.76
N TYR A 62 15.39 9.43 5.62
CA TYR A 62 15.52 8.76 4.33
C TYR A 62 16.22 9.63 3.32
N ARG A 63 17.06 9.02 2.48
CA ARG A 63 17.38 9.56 1.16
C ARG A 63 16.21 9.24 0.24
N ALA A 64 15.58 10.27 -0.33
CA ALA A 64 14.35 10.09 -1.09
C ALA A 64 14.22 11.04 -2.28
N VAL A 65 13.47 10.61 -3.30
CA VAL A 65 13.11 11.41 -4.48
C VAL A 65 11.62 11.73 -4.44
N PRO A 66 11.16 12.95 -4.77
CA PRO A 66 9.73 13.24 -4.87
C PRO A 66 9.07 12.29 -5.85
N LEU A 67 8.04 11.56 -5.43
CA LEU A 67 7.47 10.48 -6.24
C LEU A 67 6.90 11.03 -7.56
N ALA A 68 6.25 12.20 -7.52
CA ALA A 68 5.77 12.92 -8.70
C ALA A 68 6.80 13.08 -9.83
N SER A 69 8.09 13.22 -9.49
CA SER A 69 9.15 13.37 -10.50
C SER A 69 9.46 12.09 -11.28
N LEU A 70 9.04 10.94 -10.76
CA LEU A 70 9.19 9.63 -11.40
C LEU A 70 7.95 9.24 -12.22
N LEU A 71 6.83 9.92 -12.02
CA LEU A 71 5.52 9.61 -12.61
C LEU A 71 5.23 10.42 -13.89
N THR A 72 6.20 10.48 -14.80
CA THR A 72 6.04 11.21 -16.08
C THR A 72 4.86 10.64 -16.87
N GLY A 73 4.01 11.50 -17.42
CA GLY A 73 2.84 11.11 -18.23
C GLY A 73 1.57 10.79 -17.43
N ILE A 74 1.69 10.61 -16.11
CA ILE A 74 0.55 10.31 -15.22
C ILE A 74 -0.25 11.58 -14.93
N LYS A 75 -1.58 11.45 -15.00
CA LYS A 75 -2.55 12.51 -14.72
C LYS A 75 -3.22 12.31 -13.35
N PRO A 76 -3.76 13.36 -12.71
CA PRO A 76 -4.42 13.24 -11.40
C PRO A 76 -5.55 12.20 -11.34
N GLU A 77 -6.28 12.01 -12.45
CA GLU A 77 -7.37 11.03 -12.59
C GLU A 77 -6.91 9.59 -12.80
N ASP A 78 -5.62 9.36 -13.04
CA ASP A 78 -5.09 8.01 -13.21
C ASP A 78 -5.03 7.25 -11.89
N HIS A 79 -4.98 5.93 -12.01
CA HIS A 79 -4.76 5.01 -10.91
C HIS A 79 -3.44 4.28 -11.08
N LEU A 80 -2.70 4.14 -9.99
CA LEU A 80 -1.43 3.43 -9.95
C LEU A 80 -1.54 2.23 -9.02
N GLN A 81 -0.94 1.11 -9.43
CA GLN A 81 -0.68 -0.03 -8.56
C GLN A 81 0.81 -0.03 -8.20
N ILE A 82 1.08 -0.07 -6.89
CA ILE A 82 2.43 -0.16 -6.32
C ILE A 82 2.60 -1.55 -5.73
N VAL A 83 3.52 -2.32 -6.29
CA VAL A 83 3.71 -3.74 -5.98
C VAL A 83 4.98 -3.92 -5.16
N ALA A 84 4.87 -4.57 -4.02
CA ALA A 84 5.98 -4.95 -3.15
C ALA A 84 6.62 -6.28 -3.58
N LEU A 85 7.80 -6.57 -3.05
CA LEU A 85 8.57 -7.80 -3.34
C LEU A 85 7.85 -9.08 -2.91
N ASP A 86 6.98 -9.00 -1.89
CA ASP A 86 6.17 -10.13 -1.42
C ASP A 86 4.87 -10.33 -2.22
N GLY A 87 4.64 -9.49 -3.24
CA GLY A 87 3.44 -9.51 -4.08
C GLY A 87 2.26 -8.71 -3.52
N PHE A 88 2.40 -8.06 -2.36
CA PHE A 88 1.42 -7.08 -1.91
C PHE A 88 1.29 -5.96 -2.93
N ALA A 89 0.05 -5.53 -3.21
CA ALA A 89 -0.24 -4.50 -4.20
C ALA A 89 -1.16 -3.45 -3.59
N ALA A 90 -0.65 -2.22 -3.42
CA ALA A 90 -1.45 -1.06 -3.05
C ALA A 90 -1.96 -0.37 -4.32
N GLU A 91 -3.26 -0.07 -4.38
CA GLU A 91 -3.85 0.72 -5.45
C GLU A 91 -4.13 2.13 -4.95
N LEU A 92 -3.57 3.12 -5.63
CA LEU A 92 -3.61 4.52 -5.21
C LEU A 92 -4.09 5.40 -6.36
N SER A 93 -4.96 6.36 -6.07
CA SER A 93 -5.23 7.47 -6.98
C SER A 93 -3.94 8.27 -7.19
N ALA A 94 -3.73 8.75 -8.41
CA ALA A 94 -2.51 9.47 -8.76
C ALA A 94 -2.45 10.88 -8.17
N ALA A 95 -3.58 11.58 -8.02
CA ALA A 95 -3.61 12.97 -7.56
C ALA A 95 -2.80 13.22 -6.26
N PRO A 96 -2.94 12.44 -5.18
CA PRO A 96 -2.10 12.61 -3.98
C PRO A 96 -0.61 12.36 -4.24
N LEU A 97 -0.25 11.42 -5.12
CA LEU A 97 1.14 11.07 -5.45
C LEU A 97 1.84 12.16 -6.28
N LEU A 98 1.05 12.95 -7.02
CA LEU A 98 1.51 14.06 -7.84
C LEU A 98 1.59 15.39 -7.07
N SER A 99 1.01 15.47 -5.87
CA SER A 99 0.95 16.73 -5.13
C SER A 99 2.34 17.19 -4.65
N ALA A 100 2.64 18.47 -4.87
CA ALA A 100 3.81 19.14 -4.33
C ALA A 100 3.50 19.96 -3.05
N GLN A 101 2.23 20.02 -2.65
CA GLN A 101 1.74 20.81 -1.51
C GLN A 101 0.96 19.91 -0.53
N GLY A 102 0.92 20.29 0.75
CA GLY A 102 0.25 19.49 1.78
C GLY A 102 0.98 18.17 2.03
N ALA A 103 0.26 17.05 1.93
CA ALA A 103 0.88 15.72 1.95
C ALA A 103 1.69 15.51 0.68
N ARG A 104 2.97 15.14 0.83
CA ARG A 104 3.87 14.92 -0.30
C ARG A 104 4.43 13.50 -0.26
N ALA A 105 4.24 12.79 -1.37
CA ALA A 105 4.76 11.44 -1.57
C ALA A 105 6.22 11.44 -2.01
N TRP A 106 6.98 10.49 -1.47
CA TRP A 106 8.39 10.29 -1.76
C TRP A 106 8.67 8.82 -2.01
N LEU A 107 9.59 8.53 -2.91
CA LEU A 107 10.25 7.24 -2.98
C LEU A 107 11.53 7.32 -2.13
N ALA A 108 11.48 6.78 -0.92
CA ALA A 108 12.67 6.53 -0.11
C ALA A 108 13.47 5.37 -0.71
N ILE A 109 14.80 5.52 -0.75
CA ILE A 109 15.71 4.55 -1.35
C ILE A 109 16.71 4.12 -0.27
N GLU A 110 16.80 2.81 -0.05
CA GLU A 110 17.78 2.25 0.87
C GLU A 110 19.17 2.29 0.20
N ASP A 111 20.14 2.88 0.89
CA ASP A 111 21.54 2.81 0.46
C ASP A 111 22.14 1.51 1.00
N PRO A 112 22.63 0.59 0.15
CA PRO A 112 23.25 -0.65 0.63
C PRO A 112 24.47 -0.44 1.55
N SER A 113 25.09 0.75 1.51
CA SER A 113 26.18 1.11 2.43
C SER A 113 25.68 1.61 3.80
N GLU A 114 24.43 2.04 3.88
CA GLU A 114 23.74 2.51 5.10
C GLU A 114 22.33 1.89 5.17
N PRO A 115 22.24 0.55 5.33
CA PRO A 115 20.95 -0.14 5.27
C PRO A 115 20.03 0.34 6.40
N TRP A 116 18.73 0.40 6.13
CA TRP A 116 17.76 0.69 7.16
C TRP A 116 17.68 -0.49 8.15
N PRO A 117 17.29 -0.25 9.40
CA PRO A 117 17.09 -1.35 10.33
C PRO A 117 15.91 -2.22 9.90
N ALA A 118 15.87 -3.42 10.46
CA ALA A 118 14.73 -4.32 10.29
C ALA A 118 13.43 -3.68 10.79
N LEU A 119 12.33 -4.00 10.11
CA LEU A 119 10.99 -3.61 10.55
C LEU A 119 10.64 -4.32 11.88
N PRO A 120 9.84 -3.69 12.76
CA PRO A 120 9.39 -4.33 14.00
C PRO A 120 8.76 -5.71 13.74
N GLY A 121 9.31 -6.75 14.37
CA GLY A 121 8.83 -8.13 14.21
C GLY A 121 9.22 -8.83 12.90
N ARG A 122 10.07 -8.22 12.06
CA ARG A 122 10.61 -8.81 10.82
C ARG A 122 12.13 -8.90 10.87
N GLN A 123 12.72 -9.72 10.00
CA GLN A 123 14.18 -9.81 9.82
C GLN A 123 14.71 -8.83 8.77
N GLN A 124 13.82 -8.34 7.89
CA GLN A 124 14.12 -7.44 6.78
C GLN A 124 13.68 -6.00 7.08
N SER A 125 14.34 -5.04 6.43
CA SER A 125 13.95 -3.63 6.45
C SER A 125 12.73 -3.37 5.54
N ALA A 126 12.32 -2.10 5.42
CA ALA A 126 11.34 -1.63 4.44
C ALA A 126 11.93 -1.49 3.01
N GLY A 127 13.22 -1.78 2.82
CA GLY A 127 13.94 -1.60 1.57
C GLY A 127 13.56 -2.63 0.50
N PRO A 128 14.05 -2.47 -0.73
CA PRO A 128 15.02 -1.45 -1.15
C PRO A 128 14.38 -0.09 -1.46
N PHE A 129 13.05 -0.06 -1.65
CA PHE A 129 12.28 1.14 -1.94
C PHE A 129 11.04 1.22 -1.05
N TYR A 130 10.73 2.40 -0.55
CA TYR A 130 9.58 2.64 0.32
C TYR A 130 8.85 3.91 -0.11
N VAL A 131 7.54 3.83 -0.36
CA VAL A 131 6.71 5.02 -0.52
C VAL A 131 6.39 5.59 0.86
N VAL A 132 6.92 6.79 1.12
CA VAL A 132 6.74 7.52 2.37
C VAL A 132 6.13 8.89 2.12
N TRP A 133 5.55 9.47 3.16
CA TRP A 133 4.87 10.76 3.06
C TRP A 133 5.38 11.74 4.09
N THR A 134 5.60 12.99 3.67
CA THR A 134 5.74 14.12 4.59
C THR A 134 4.41 14.83 4.72
N ASN A 135 4.01 15.19 5.94
CA ASN A 135 2.71 15.81 6.27
C ASN A 135 1.48 14.99 5.79
N PRO A 136 1.42 13.66 6.09
CA PRO A 136 0.36 12.78 5.58
C PRO A 136 -1.06 13.21 5.97
N GLN A 137 -1.22 13.81 7.13
CA GLN A 137 -2.53 14.25 7.66
C GLN A 137 -3.18 15.32 6.78
N ALA A 138 -2.39 16.20 6.13
CA ALA A 138 -2.92 17.23 5.24
C ALA A 138 -3.55 16.67 3.94
N GLY A 139 -3.28 15.40 3.60
CA GLY A 139 -3.89 14.70 2.46
C GLY A 139 -4.77 13.53 2.87
N GLY A 140 -5.01 13.34 4.17
CA GLY A 140 -5.73 12.20 4.71
C GLY A 140 -5.08 10.86 4.32
N VAL A 141 -3.76 10.78 4.26
CA VAL A 141 -3.03 9.57 3.82
C VAL A 141 -3.11 8.49 4.89
N GLY A 142 -3.74 7.36 4.56
CA GLY A 142 -3.88 6.21 5.46
C GLY A 142 -2.65 5.29 5.47
N PRO A 143 -2.50 4.40 6.48
CA PRO A 143 -1.37 3.47 6.59
C PRO A 143 -1.14 2.58 5.36
N GLU A 144 -2.20 2.18 4.67
CA GLU A 144 -2.20 1.35 3.48
C GLU A 144 -1.60 2.04 2.24
N GLN A 145 -1.43 3.36 2.30
CA GLN A 145 -0.83 4.16 1.23
C GLN A 145 0.70 4.29 1.39
N TRP A 146 1.30 3.48 2.27
CA TRP A 146 2.74 3.40 2.53
C TRP A 146 3.29 2.01 2.18
N PRO A 147 3.23 1.57 0.91
CA PRO A 147 3.83 0.30 0.50
C PRO A 147 5.35 0.38 0.63
N PHE A 148 5.92 -0.54 1.42
CA PHE A 148 7.37 -0.78 1.52
C PHE A 148 7.79 -1.99 0.67
N GLU A 149 9.09 -2.27 0.59
CA GLU A 149 9.64 -3.33 -0.26
C GLU A 149 9.20 -3.17 -1.73
N VAL A 150 9.03 -1.93 -2.21
CA VAL A 150 8.46 -1.65 -3.53
C VAL A 150 9.37 -2.19 -4.63
N SER A 151 8.78 -2.86 -5.61
CA SER A 151 9.46 -3.44 -6.77
C SER A 151 8.95 -2.88 -8.11
N SER A 152 7.69 -2.42 -8.14
CA SER A 152 7.06 -1.91 -9.36
C SER A 152 5.99 -0.86 -9.07
N ILE A 153 5.88 0.13 -9.97
CA ILE A 153 4.77 1.07 -10.03
C ILE A 153 4.22 1.03 -11.46
N LYS A 154 2.93 0.76 -11.59
CA LYS A 154 2.26 0.66 -12.89
C LYS A 154 0.97 1.45 -12.94
N ARG A 155 0.69 2.08 -14.08
CA ARG A 155 -0.62 2.64 -14.38
C ARG A 155 -1.60 1.50 -14.64
N ILE A 156 -2.78 1.60 -14.07
CA ILE A 156 -3.85 0.61 -14.19
C ILE A 156 -5.13 1.30 -14.66
N ALA A 157 -6.01 0.54 -15.31
CA ALA A 157 -7.36 0.97 -15.61
C ALA A 157 -8.14 1.29 -14.32
N LEU A 158 -9.22 2.07 -14.43
CA LEU A 158 -10.04 2.45 -13.30
C LEU A 158 -10.61 1.21 -12.60
N LEU A 159 -10.79 1.30 -11.28
CA LEU A 159 -11.33 0.19 -10.51
C LEU A 159 -12.71 -0.25 -11.03
N SER A 160 -13.54 0.71 -11.42
CA SER A 160 -14.87 0.49 -12.01
C SER A 160 -14.83 -0.30 -13.31
N GLU A 161 -13.76 -0.16 -14.10
CA GLU A 161 -13.58 -0.87 -15.37
C GLU A 161 -13.07 -2.29 -15.14
N ARG A 162 -12.11 -2.43 -14.21
CA ARG A 162 -11.47 -3.71 -13.90
C ARG A 162 -12.39 -4.63 -13.09
N PHE A 163 -13.16 -4.05 -12.19
CA PHE A 163 -13.96 -4.76 -11.20
C PHE A 163 -15.34 -4.13 -11.03
N PRO A 164 -16.20 -4.17 -12.07
CA PRO A 164 -17.52 -3.55 -12.04
C PRO A 164 -18.43 -4.12 -10.93
N VAL A 165 -18.19 -5.35 -10.48
CA VAL A 165 -18.95 -5.98 -9.38
C VAL A 165 -18.69 -5.39 -8.00
N LEU A 166 -17.68 -4.50 -7.87
CA LEU A 166 -17.44 -3.73 -6.65
C LEU A 166 -18.36 -2.51 -6.53
N LEU A 167 -18.98 -2.08 -7.64
CA LEU A 167 -19.74 -0.84 -7.70
C LEU A 167 -21.09 -0.97 -6.97
N PRO A 168 -21.49 0.06 -6.21
CA PRO A 168 -22.86 0.19 -5.73
C PRO A 168 -23.92 0.21 -6.85
N SER A 169 -25.20 0.26 -6.48
CA SER A 169 -26.27 0.33 -7.50
C SER A 169 -26.09 1.59 -8.35
N PRO A 170 -26.22 1.51 -9.68
CA PRO A 170 -26.20 2.69 -10.54
C PRO A 170 -27.39 3.62 -10.31
N GLU A 171 -28.44 3.17 -9.61
CA GLU A 171 -29.60 3.98 -9.22
C GLU A 171 -29.31 4.96 -8.07
N LEU A 172 -28.19 4.79 -7.36
CA LEU A 172 -27.82 5.65 -6.24
C LEU A 172 -27.18 6.94 -6.74
N THR A 173 -27.53 8.05 -6.12
CA THR A 173 -26.89 9.35 -6.40
C THR A 173 -25.43 9.35 -5.97
N ALA A 174 -24.60 10.21 -6.58
CA ALA A 174 -23.17 10.29 -6.25
C ALA A 174 -22.91 10.58 -4.75
N ASP A 175 -23.76 11.37 -4.11
CA ASP A 175 -23.65 11.75 -2.69
C ASP A 175 -24.25 10.72 -1.72
N ASP A 176 -24.80 9.63 -2.23
CA ASP A 176 -25.40 8.57 -1.42
C ASP A 176 -24.38 8.00 -0.41
N PRO A 177 -24.78 7.74 0.86
CA PRO A 177 -23.91 7.14 1.86
C PRO A 177 -23.17 5.88 1.40
N VAL A 178 -23.80 5.04 0.57
CA VAL A 178 -23.20 3.82 0.04
C VAL A 178 -22.06 4.15 -0.94
N ASN A 179 -22.21 5.17 -1.78
CA ASN A 179 -21.15 5.60 -2.70
C ASN A 179 -19.97 6.22 -1.95
N LYS A 180 -20.22 6.98 -0.88
CA LYS A 180 -19.16 7.46 0.02
C LYS A 180 -18.46 6.30 0.75
N GLY A 181 -19.24 5.32 1.22
CA GLY A 181 -18.74 4.09 1.80
C GLY A 181 -17.87 3.26 0.85
N PHE A 182 -18.22 3.24 -0.44
CA PHE A 182 -17.41 2.59 -1.47
C PHE A 182 -16.04 3.26 -1.63
N ALA A 183 -15.97 4.59 -1.64
CA ALA A 183 -14.69 5.31 -1.66
C ALA A 183 -13.83 4.98 -0.44
N LEU A 184 -14.44 4.86 0.75
CA LEU A 184 -13.76 4.45 1.98
C LEU A 184 -13.29 2.98 1.94
N PHE A 185 -14.07 2.08 1.33
CA PHE A 185 -13.65 0.69 1.12
C PHE A 185 -12.45 0.61 0.18
N GLN A 186 -12.47 1.33 -0.94
CA GLN A 186 -11.34 1.40 -1.88
C GLN A 186 -10.08 1.89 -1.18
N LYS A 187 -10.21 2.94 -0.36
CA LYS A 187 -9.11 3.52 0.38
C LYS A 187 -8.55 2.56 1.43
N ASN A 188 -9.38 2.02 2.32
CA ASN A 188 -8.91 1.40 3.56
C ASN A 188 -8.89 -0.14 3.53
N CYS A 189 -9.72 -0.77 2.69
CA CYS A 189 -10.01 -2.20 2.78
C CYS A 189 -9.58 -2.99 1.54
N LEU A 190 -9.68 -2.40 0.35
CA LEU A 190 -9.45 -3.07 -0.93
C LEU A 190 -8.01 -3.57 -1.11
N ALA A 191 -7.02 -2.94 -0.48
CA ALA A 191 -5.64 -3.41 -0.50
C ALA A 191 -5.48 -4.81 0.12
N CYS A 192 -6.37 -5.18 1.04
CA CYS A 192 -6.31 -6.46 1.75
C CYS A 192 -7.49 -7.38 1.45
N HIS A 193 -8.64 -6.86 1.02
CA HIS A 193 -9.86 -7.62 0.88
C HIS A 193 -10.45 -7.55 -0.52
N ARG A 194 -11.19 -8.61 -0.87
CA ARG A 194 -12.04 -8.69 -2.06
C ARG A 194 -13.52 -8.53 -1.70
N ILE A 195 -14.35 -8.23 -2.69
CA ILE A 195 -15.81 -8.36 -2.62
C ILE A 195 -16.25 -9.11 -3.88
N ASN A 196 -17.04 -10.18 -3.72
CA ASN A 196 -17.56 -10.97 -4.84
C ASN A 196 -16.46 -11.54 -5.75
N GLY A 197 -15.32 -11.92 -5.17
CA GLY A 197 -14.13 -12.40 -5.89
C GLY A 197 -13.34 -11.32 -6.61
N ALA A 198 -13.76 -10.06 -6.55
CA ALA A 198 -13.14 -8.95 -7.26
C ALA A 198 -12.20 -8.13 -6.37
N GLY A 199 -11.15 -7.59 -7.00
CA GLY A 199 -10.01 -6.96 -6.35
C GLY A 199 -8.76 -7.83 -6.40
N ASP A 200 -7.58 -7.20 -6.40
CA ASP A 200 -6.31 -7.92 -6.53
C ASP A 200 -5.79 -8.51 -5.22
N ALA A 201 -6.39 -8.14 -4.08
CA ALA A 201 -5.91 -8.50 -2.77
C ALA A 201 -5.80 -10.01 -2.54
N GLN A 202 -4.73 -10.43 -1.84
CA GLN A 202 -4.44 -11.82 -1.49
C GLN A 202 -4.27 -12.05 0.02
N VAL A 203 -4.48 -11.01 0.83
CA VAL A 203 -4.13 -11.04 2.26
C VAL A 203 -5.31 -11.46 3.12
N GLY A 204 -6.42 -10.76 3.00
CA GLY A 204 -7.66 -10.98 3.72
C GLY A 204 -8.67 -11.78 2.90
N PRO A 205 -9.69 -12.34 3.57
CA PRO A 205 -10.78 -13.05 2.88
C PRO A 205 -11.62 -12.10 2.02
N ASP A 206 -12.41 -12.68 1.13
CA ASP A 206 -13.53 -11.98 0.50
C ASP A 206 -14.55 -11.56 1.57
N LEU A 207 -15.08 -10.35 1.45
CA LEU A 207 -16.02 -9.76 2.42
C LEU A 207 -17.48 -9.84 1.98
N ASN A 208 -17.81 -10.69 1.00
CA ASN A 208 -19.19 -10.90 0.58
C ASN A 208 -19.56 -12.36 0.35
N ILE A 209 -18.63 -13.17 -0.19
CA ILE A 209 -18.87 -14.59 -0.48
C ILE A 209 -17.94 -15.49 0.34
N PRO A 210 -18.44 -16.60 0.94
CA PRO A 210 -19.84 -17.04 0.94
C PRO A 210 -20.74 -16.20 1.86
N TYR A 211 -20.18 -15.57 2.90
CA TYR A 211 -20.91 -14.70 3.82
C TYR A 211 -20.17 -13.38 4.03
N SER A 212 -20.92 -12.28 3.98
CA SER A 212 -20.49 -10.96 4.36
C SER A 212 -20.31 -10.88 5.88
N PRO A 213 -19.30 -10.13 6.38
CA PRO A 213 -19.17 -9.88 7.82
C PRO A 213 -20.41 -9.17 8.40
N ILE A 214 -21.19 -8.46 7.58
CA ILE A 214 -22.47 -7.90 8.00
C ILE A 214 -23.45 -9.00 8.45
N GLU A 215 -23.44 -10.16 7.81
CA GLU A 215 -24.39 -11.25 8.10
C GLU A 215 -24.03 -12.02 9.38
N TYR A 216 -22.73 -12.24 9.65
CA TYR A 216 -22.32 -13.09 10.77
C TYR A 216 -21.74 -12.34 11.98
N PHE A 217 -21.22 -11.11 11.82
CA PHE A 217 -20.92 -10.26 12.97
C PHE A 217 -22.11 -9.36 13.35
N GLY A 218 -22.92 -8.95 12.37
CA GLY A 218 -23.80 -7.80 12.54
C GLY A 218 -23.00 -6.49 12.64
N VAL A 219 -23.71 -5.36 12.62
CA VAL A 219 -23.08 -4.03 12.51
C VAL A 219 -22.21 -3.69 13.74
N ASP A 220 -22.73 -3.90 14.95
CA ASP A 220 -22.05 -3.43 16.17
C ASP A 220 -20.76 -4.22 16.48
N VAL A 221 -20.78 -5.54 16.29
CA VAL A 221 -19.59 -6.37 16.50
C VAL A 221 -18.57 -6.12 15.39
N LEU A 222 -19.02 -5.90 14.15
CA LEU A 222 -18.12 -5.56 13.04
C LEU A 222 -17.42 -4.22 13.26
N LYS A 223 -18.13 -3.20 13.76
CA LYS A 223 -17.51 -1.93 14.18
C LYS A 223 -16.36 -2.17 15.17
N ARG A 224 -16.63 -2.94 16.23
CA ARG A 224 -15.61 -3.27 17.24
C ARG A 224 -14.44 -4.04 16.65
N TYR A 225 -14.71 -4.96 15.73
CA TYR A 225 -13.67 -5.72 15.03
C TYR A 225 -12.77 -4.83 14.18
N ILE A 226 -13.33 -3.91 13.40
CA ILE A 226 -12.56 -2.96 12.56
C ILE A 226 -11.71 -2.03 13.44
N ARG A 227 -12.25 -1.56 14.57
CA ARG A 227 -11.48 -0.75 15.54
C ARG A 227 -10.30 -1.51 16.11
N ASN A 228 -10.52 -2.75 16.52
CA ASN A 228 -9.48 -3.59 17.10
C ASN A 228 -9.78 -5.08 16.85
N PRO A 229 -9.16 -5.70 15.83
CA PRO A 229 -9.37 -7.10 15.50
C PRO A 229 -9.01 -8.05 16.65
N GLN A 230 -8.02 -7.67 17.47
CA GLN A 230 -7.57 -8.43 18.63
C GLN A 230 -8.56 -8.36 19.81
N SER A 231 -9.53 -7.43 19.79
CA SER A 231 -10.49 -7.28 20.91
C SER A 231 -11.56 -8.38 20.95
N LEU A 232 -11.79 -9.07 19.84
CA LEU A 232 -12.75 -10.19 19.77
C LEU A 232 -12.07 -11.53 19.93
N ARG A 233 -10.91 -11.70 19.29
CA ARG A 233 -10.09 -12.90 19.43
C ARG A 233 -8.64 -12.52 19.27
N GLN A 234 -7.84 -12.86 20.28
CA GLN A 234 -6.42 -12.56 20.30
C GLN A 234 -5.63 -13.69 19.67
N TRP A 235 -4.86 -13.39 18.62
CA TRP A 235 -3.88 -14.32 18.08
C TRP A 235 -2.70 -13.57 17.43
N PRO A 236 -1.44 -13.98 17.70
CA PRO A 236 -0.26 -13.24 17.22
C PRO A 236 -0.13 -13.16 15.69
N GLN A 237 -0.70 -14.10 14.95
CA GLN A 237 -0.60 -14.17 13.50
C GLN A 237 -1.66 -13.32 12.77
N ALA A 238 -2.51 -12.57 13.48
CA ALA A 238 -3.53 -11.77 12.83
C ALA A 238 -2.88 -10.60 12.08
N LYS A 239 -3.22 -10.47 10.80
CA LYS A 239 -2.60 -9.46 9.93
C LYS A 239 -3.42 -8.18 9.82
N MET A 240 -4.73 -8.24 10.04
CA MET A 240 -5.61 -7.07 9.92
C MET A 240 -5.25 -6.05 11.02
N PRO A 241 -4.86 -4.82 10.66
CA PRO A 241 -4.62 -3.77 11.64
C PRO A 241 -5.95 -3.26 12.21
N GLY A 242 -5.88 -2.62 13.38
CA GLY A 242 -7.00 -1.83 13.90
C GLY A 242 -7.03 -0.45 13.25
N PHE A 243 -8.22 0.06 12.99
CA PHE A 243 -8.44 1.40 12.45
C PHE A 243 -8.95 2.31 13.57
N SER A 244 -8.09 3.19 14.11
CA SER A 244 -8.48 4.16 15.13
C SER A 244 -9.43 5.23 14.57
N SER A 245 -10.08 5.99 15.46
CA SER A 245 -10.96 7.10 15.05
C SER A 245 -10.20 8.23 14.35
N ASP A 246 -8.87 8.32 14.51
CA ASP A 246 -8.03 9.27 13.78
C ASP A 246 -7.81 8.85 12.31
N VAL A 247 -7.78 7.53 12.05
CA VAL A 247 -7.58 6.98 10.69
C VAL A 247 -8.91 6.86 9.94
N LEU A 248 -9.95 6.38 10.64
CA LEU A 248 -11.29 6.20 10.09
C LEU A 248 -12.29 6.76 11.12
N PRO A 249 -12.72 8.02 11.02
CA PRO A 249 -13.71 8.61 11.92
C PRO A 249 -14.98 7.75 12.05
N ASP A 250 -15.73 7.89 13.15
CA ASP A 250 -16.93 7.06 13.39
C ASP A 250 -18.00 7.23 12.30
N GLU A 251 -18.17 8.44 11.78
CA GLU A 251 -19.06 8.73 10.65
C GLU A 251 -18.61 8.01 9.36
N ASP A 252 -17.31 7.99 9.08
CA ASP A 252 -16.76 7.28 7.92
C ASP A 252 -16.89 5.76 8.09
N LEU A 253 -16.70 5.24 9.31
CA LEU A 253 -16.95 3.84 9.60
C LEU A 253 -18.43 3.47 9.33
N ASP A 254 -19.38 4.35 9.65
CA ASP A 254 -20.80 4.13 9.33
C ASP A 254 -21.09 4.13 7.83
N LEU A 255 -20.44 5.01 7.07
CA LEU A 255 -20.51 5.01 5.61
C LEU A 255 -19.92 3.73 5.01
N LEU A 256 -18.75 3.30 5.48
CA LEU A 256 -18.12 2.03 5.07
C LEU A 256 -19.04 0.83 5.32
N LEU A 257 -19.69 0.78 6.49
CA LEU A 257 -20.62 -0.29 6.83
C LEU A 257 -21.90 -0.23 5.99
N SER A 258 -22.34 0.95 5.59
CA SER A 258 -23.44 1.13 4.64
C SER A 258 -23.12 0.51 3.28
N TYR A 259 -21.88 0.69 2.80
CA TYR A 259 -21.40 0.01 1.59
C TYR A 259 -21.37 -1.52 1.75
N LEU A 260 -20.76 -2.04 2.82
CA LEU A 260 -20.71 -3.50 3.04
C LEU A 260 -22.11 -4.11 3.15
N LYS A 261 -23.04 -3.41 3.83
CA LYS A 261 -24.44 -3.82 3.93
C LYS A 261 -25.13 -3.83 2.56
N HIS A 262 -24.92 -2.80 1.75
CA HIS A 262 -25.43 -2.74 0.38
C HIS A 262 -24.92 -3.92 -0.47
N MET A 263 -23.63 -4.23 -0.38
CA MET A 263 -23.02 -5.33 -1.13
C MET A 263 -23.48 -6.71 -0.64
N SER A 264 -23.82 -6.87 0.65
CA SER A 264 -24.37 -8.14 1.19
C SER A 264 -25.66 -8.58 0.49
N GLY A 265 -26.44 -7.63 -0.05
CA GLY A 265 -27.62 -7.90 -0.89
C GLY A 265 -27.31 -8.13 -2.37
N ARG A 266 -26.04 -8.05 -2.79
CA ARG A 266 -25.56 -8.10 -4.18
C ARG A 266 -24.42 -9.10 -4.34
N LYS A 267 -24.65 -10.33 -3.91
CA LYS A 267 -23.67 -11.42 -4.06
C LYS A 267 -23.65 -11.94 -5.50
N VAL A 268 -22.46 -12.16 -6.02
CA VAL A 268 -22.28 -13.00 -7.22
C VAL A 268 -22.48 -14.46 -6.77
N GLN A 269 -23.25 -15.24 -7.54
CA GLN A 269 -23.37 -16.66 -7.25
C GLN A 269 -22.03 -17.37 -7.51
N PRO A 270 -21.57 -18.27 -6.62
CA PRO A 270 -20.35 -19.06 -6.84
C PRO A 270 -20.37 -19.88 -8.13
#